data_AF-A0A6D2GAB6-F1
#
_entry.id   AF-A0A6D2GAB6-F1
#
_cell.length_a   1.000
_cell.length_b   1.000
_cell.length_c   1.000
_cell.angle_alpha   90.00
_cell.angle_beta   90.00
_cell.angle_gamma   90.00
#
_symmetry.space_group_name_H-M   'P 1'
#
loop_
_entity.id
_entity.type
_entity.pdbx_description
1 polymer ?
#
loop_
_entity_poly.entity_id
_entity_poly.type
_entity_poly.pdbx_seq_one_letter_code
_entity_poly.pdbx_strand_id
1 'polypeptide(L)'
;MEAALICTSGDQPSALKPGDIHRAVGQNASTASFRNITIPTPSLPAVTDGVLHWSLLSAMTLNYLALNDVEVLRDTLCTFDRCGIHTPLMARLSPEKLNALEKLETIPTDRLFTGIPVRGLSSTLYINPQPFTCEGEIYLLGDGAFTFFRSVCQ
;
A
#
# COMPACT_ATOMS: atom_id res chain seq x y z
N MET A 1 21.59 -35.17 -9.00
CA MET A 1 20.41 -34.30 -9.12
C MET A 1 20.43 -33.42 -7.88
N GLU A 2 20.81 -32.16 -8.04
CA GLU A 2 21.03 -31.25 -6.91
C GLU A 2 19.78 -30.38 -6.75
N ALA A 3 19.11 -30.48 -5.61
CA ALA A 3 17.93 -29.67 -5.31
C ALA A 3 18.39 -28.31 -4.75
N ALA A 4 18.03 -27.23 -5.42
CA ALA A 4 18.22 -25.88 -4.92
C ALA A 4 16.94 -25.38 -4.24
N LEU A 5 17.08 -24.86 -3.03
CA LEU A 5 15.97 -24.30 -2.23
C LEU A 5 16.27 -22.84 -1.90
N ILE A 6 15.24 -22.00 -1.98
CA ILE A 6 15.27 -20.62 -1.48
C ILE A 6 14.52 -20.60 -0.15
N CYS A 7 15.21 -20.20 0.91
CA CYS A 7 14.67 -20.18 2.27
C CYS A 7 14.68 -18.75 2.83
N THR A 8 13.87 -18.51 3.86
CA THR A 8 13.83 -17.25 4.63
C THR A 8 14.20 -17.51 6.09
N SER A 9 14.70 -16.49 6.79
CA SER A 9 15.09 -16.55 8.21
C SER A 9 13.95 -16.20 9.17
N GLY A 10 12.71 -16.10 8.68
CA GLY A 10 11.55 -15.76 9.51
C GLY A 10 11.73 -14.43 10.24
N ASP A 11 11.47 -14.41 11.54
CA ASP A 11 11.55 -13.20 12.37
C ASP A 11 12.95 -12.87 12.89
N GLN A 12 13.95 -13.72 12.68
CA GLN A 12 15.31 -13.49 13.16
C GLN A 12 15.89 -12.11 12.77
N PRO A 13 15.64 -11.57 11.55
CA PRO A 13 16.12 -10.23 11.17
C PRO A 13 15.54 -9.09 12.02
N SER A 14 14.36 -9.26 12.62
CA SER A 14 13.72 -8.21 13.44
C SER A 14 14.44 -7.94 14.76
N ALA A 15 15.28 -8.88 15.22
CA ALA A 15 16.11 -8.71 16.42
C ALA A 15 17.37 -7.85 16.18
N LEU A 16 17.68 -7.53 14.92
CA LEU A 16 18.84 -6.72 14.54
C LEU A 16 18.59 -5.24 14.78
N LYS A 17 19.61 -4.53 15.27
CA LYS A 17 19.59 -3.09 15.48
C LYS A 17 20.14 -2.33 14.28
N PRO A 18 19.87 -1.01 14.18
CA PRO A 18 20.57 -0.16 13.23
C PRO A 18 22.09 -0.29 13.42
N GLY A 19 22.81 -0.60 12.34
CA GLY A 19 24.26 -0.85 12.38
C GLY A 19 24.68 -2.32 12.38
N ASP A 20 23.80 -3.25 12.73
CA ASP A 20 24.18 -4.67 12.86
C ASP A 20 24.46 -5.35 11.51
N ILE A 21 23.82 -4.89 10.43
CA ILE A 21 24.08 -5.37 9.07
C ILE A 21 25.13 -4.47 8.43
N HIS A 22 26.41 -4.80 8.59
CA HIS A 22 27.53 -3.94 8.15
C HIS A 22 28.61 -4.64 7.29
N ARG A 23 28.45 -5.94 7.02
CA ARG A 23 29.41 -6.70 6.21
C ARG A 23 29.02 -6.65 4.73
N ALA A 24 29.82 -5.97 3.92
CA ALA A 24 29.72 -6.03 2.47
C ALA A 24 30.29 -7.38 1.97
N VAL A 25 29.59 -8.03 1.05
CA VAL A 25 30.03 -9.29 0.41
C VAL A 25 30.13 -9.05 -1.10
N GLY A 26 31.24 -9.46 -1.72
CA GLY A 26 31.48 -9.33 -3.16
C GLY A 26 32.42 -8.19 -3.56
N GLN A 27 32.38 -7.79 -4.83
CA GLN A 27 33.38 -6.92 -5.46
C GLN A 27 33.48 -5.50 -4.88
N ASN A 28 32.47 -5.06 -4.11
CA ASN A 28 32.38 -3.68 -3.59
C ASN A 28 32.78 -3.54 -2.11
N ALA A 29 33.31 -4.60 -1.49
CA ALA A 29 33.64 -4.58 -0.06
C ALA A 29 34.75 -3.58 0.32
N SER A 30 35.61 -3.18 -0.63
CA SER A 30 36.71 -2.24 -0.41
C SER A 30 36.36 -0.77 -0.68
N THR A 31 35.20 -0.49 -1.30
CA THR A 31 34.92 0.84 -1.87
C THR A 31 34.13 1.76 -0.93
N ALA A 32 33.31 1.20 -0.04
CA ALA A 32 32.55 1.97 0.93
C ALA A 32 32.13 1.13 2.15
N SER A 33 32.01 1.77 3.31
CA SER A 33 31.39 1.17 4.48
C SER A 33 29.87 1.11 4.30
N PHE A 34 29.26 -0.05 4.60
CA PHE A 34 27.82 -0.25 4.57
C PHE A 34 27.29 -0.45 6.00
N ARG A 35 26.09 0.06 6.29
CA ARG A 35 25.31 -0.34 7.46
C ARG A 35 23.82 -0.14 7.23
N ASN A 36 22.97 -0.98 7.82
CA ASN A 36 21.53 -0.69 7.89
C ASN A 36 21.26 0.54 8.76
N ILE A 37 20.38 1.41 8.29
CA ILE A 37 19.98 2.64 9.01
C ILE A 37 18.72 2.44 9.87
N THR A 38 17.98 1.36 9.62
CA THR A 38 16.72 1.02 10.30
C THR A 38 16.76 -0.43 10.77
N ILE A 39 15.88 -0.76 11.72
CA ILE A 39 15.60 -2.15 12.10
C ILE A 39 14.92 -2.84 10.91
N PRO A 40 15.36 -4.05 10.50
CA PRO A 40 14.70 -4.80 9.45
C PRO A 40 13.22 -5.03 9.77
N THR A 41 12.37 -4.92 8.77
CA THR A 41 10.92 -5.16 8.90
C THR A 41 10.67 -6.59 9.37
N PRO A 42 9.77 -6.82 10.35
CA PRO A 42 9.41 -8.17 10.79
C PRO A 42 8.78 -8.98 9.66
N SER A 43 8.84 -10.32 9.77
CA SER A 43 8.24 -11.19 8.77
C SER A 43 6.72 -11.08 8.86
N LEU A 44 6.07 -10.88 7.72
CA LEU A 44 4.61 -10.90 7.64
C LEU A 44 4.16 -12.29 7.18
N PRO A 45 3.49 -13.08 8.03
CA PRO A 45 3.06 -14.42 7.63
C PRO A 45 1.95 -14.32 6.58
N ALA A 46 1.75 -15.41 5.84
CA ALA A 46 0.66 -15.50 4.88
C ALA A 46 -0.69 -15.47 5.61
N VAL A 47 -1.64 -14.74 5.05
CA VAL A 47 -3.02 -14.73 5.53
C VAL A 47 -3.66 -16.08 5.18
N THR A 48 -4.14 -16.82 6.18
CA THR A 48 -4.79 -18.13 5.98
C THR A 48 -6.32 -18.06 5.96
N ASP A 49 -6.91 -16.88 6.21
CA ASP A 49 -8.35 -16.70 6.27
C ASP A 49 -8.99 -16.69 4.88
N GLY A 50 -9.84 -17.69 4.59
CA GLY A 50 -10.53 -17.83 3.31
C GLY A 50 -11.41 -16.64 2.94
N VAL A 51 -11.98 -15.91 3.90
CA VAL A 51 -12.82 -14.74 3.62
C VAL A 51 -11.98 -13.62 3.00
N LEU A 52 -10.79 -13.36 3.57
CA LEU A 52 -9.87 -12.35 3.04
C LEU A 52 -9.36 -12.69 1.62
N HIS A 53 -9.24 -13.97 1.29
CA HIS A 53 -8.90 -14.39 -0.07
C HIS A 53 -9.99 -13.99 -1.08
N TRP A 54 -11.27 -14.16 -0.72
CA TRP A 54 -12.38 -13.75 -1.56
C TRP A 54 -12.49 -12.24 -1.69
N SER A 55 -12.27 -11.50 -0.59
CA SER A 55 -12.22 -10.03 -0.65
C SER A 55 -11.13 -9.53 -1.58
N LEU A 56 -9.94 -10.15 -1.56
CA LEU A 56 -8.83 -9.82 -2.45
C LEU A 56 -9.18 -10.09 -3.92
N LEU A 57 -9.81 -11.24 -4.21
CA LEU A 57 -10.27 -11.57 -5.57
C LEU A 57 -11.30 -10.56 -6.06
N SER A 58 -12.27 -10.20 -5.22
CA SER A 58 -13.26 -9.17 -5.52
C SER A 58 -12.60 -7.83 -5.83
N ALA A 59 -11.64 -7.40 -5.00
CA ALA A 59 -10.88 -6.17 -5.19
C ALA A 59 -10.08 -6.15 -6.51
N MET A 60 -9.57 -7.29 -6.96
CA MET A 60 -8.83 -7.40 -8.23
C MET A 60 -9.75 -7.31 -9.47
N THR A 61 -11.05 -7.49 -9.29
CA THR A 61 -12.06 -7.44 -10.36
C THR A 61 -12.94 -6.18 -10.29
N LEU A 62 -12.57 -5.21 -9.46
CA LEU A 62 -13.31 -3.96 -9.32
C LEU A 62 -13.45 -3.26 -10.66
N ASN A 63 -14.63 -2.69 -10.87
CA ASN A 63 -14.92 -1.78 -11.97
C ASN A 63 -14.90 -0.35 -11.43
N TYR A 64 -14.51 0.63 -12.24
CA TYR A 64 -14.51 2.04 -11.88
C TYR A 64 -15.87 2.54 -11.36
N LEU A 65 -16.99 1.95 -11.80
CA LEU A 65 -18.33 2.29 -11.29
C LEU A 65 -18.51 1.95 -9.80
N ALA A 66 -17.83 0.91 -9.30
CA ALA A 66 -17.85 0.54 -7.89
C ALA A 66 -17.03 1.51 -7.03
N LEU A 67 -16.04 2.19 -7.62
CA LEU A 67 -15.16 3.14 -6.94
C LEU A 67 -15.71 4.58 -6.91
N ASN A 68 -17.00 4.78 -7.12
CA ASN A 68 -17.63 6.08 -6.90
C ASN A 68 -18.13 6.27 -5.45
N ASP A 69 -17.91 5.27 -4.60
CA ASP A 69 -18.30 5.29 -3.21
C ASP A 69 -17.06 5.24 -2.30
N VAL A 70 -16.99 6.18 -1.35
CA VAL A 70 -15.89 6.26 -0.39
C VAL A 70 -15.89 5.05 0.57
N GLU A 71 -17.04 4.45 0.85
CA GLU A 71 -17.13 3.24 1.67
C GLU A 71 -16.49 2.05 0.96
N VAL A 72 -16.81 1.86 -0.33
CA VAL A 72 -16.22 0.81 -1.16
C VAL A 72 -14.71 1.01 -1.30
N LEU A 73 -14.25 2.25 -1.46
CA LEU A 73 -12.82 2.55 -1.47
C LEU A 73 -12.15 2.17 -0.14
N ARG A 74 -12.75 2.54 1.01
CA ARG A 74 -12.22 2.18 2.33
C ARG A 74 -12.13 0.68 2.53
N ASP A 75 -13.18 -0.07 2.20
CA ASP A 75 -13.21 -1.54 2.33
C ASP A 75 -12.19 -2.22 1.41
N THR A 76 -12.06 -1.70 0.20
CA THR A 76 -11.06 -2.17 -0.77
C THR A 76 -9.66 -1.95 -0.23
N LEU A 77 -9.33 -0.75 0.24
CA LEU A 77 -8.01 -0.44 0.81
C LEU A 77 -7.73 -1.25 2.08
N CYS A 78 -8.76 -1.47 2.92
CA CYS A 78 -8.67 -2.31 4.11
C CYS A 78 -8.26 -3.75 3.77
N THR A 79 -8.75 -4.29 2.64
CA THR A 79 -8.37 -5.64 2.17
C THR A 79 -6.87 -5.78 1.91
N PHE A 80 -6.17 -4.68 1.60
CA PHE A 80 -4.72 -4.67 1.40
C PHE A 80 -3.92 -4.41 2.69
N ASP A 81 -4.56 -4.03 3.80
CA ASP A 81 -3.87 -3.78 5.07
C ASP A 81 -3.55 -5.08 5.82
N ARG A 82 -2.47 -5.73 5.39
CA ARG A 82 -1.96 -6.94 6.04
C ARG A 82 -1.21 -6.64 7.34
N CYS A 83 -0.67 -5.43 7.50
CA CYS A 83 0.06 -5.05 8.71
C CYS A 83 -0.89 -4.88 9.90
N GLY A 84 -2.10 -4.37 9.66
CA GLY A 84 -3.17 -4.30 10.67
C GLY A 84 -3.57 -5.66 11.23
N ILE A 85 -3.42 -6.75 10.46
CA ILE A 85 -3.76 -8.12 10.91
C ILE A 85 -2.77 -8.62 11.99
N HIS A 86 -1.49 -8.25 11.87
CA HIS A 86 -0.43 -8.84 12.69
C HIS A 86 0.09 -7.93 13.80
N THR A 87 -0.12 -6.62 13.70
CA THR A 87 0.41 -5.65 14.66
C THR A 87 -0.71 -4.84 15.32
N PRO A 88 -0.90 -4.92 16.66
CA PRO A 88 -1.98 -4.22 17.36
C PRO A 88 -1.99 -2.69 17.17
N LEU A 89 -0.81 -2.07 17.02
CA LEU A 89 -0.70 -0.64 16.76
C LEU A 89 -1.27 -0.29 15.38
N MET A 90 -0.90 -1.06 14.35
CA MET A 90 -1.40 -0.85 12.98
C MET A 90 -2.89 -1.18 12.88
N ALA A 91 -3.35 -2.20 13.60
CA ALA A 91 -4.77 -2.55 13.72
C ALA A 91 -5.64 -1.39 14.23
N ARG A 92 -5.06 -0.44 14.97
CA ARG A 92 -5.75 0.77 15.43
C ARG A 92 -5.58 1.95 14.48
N LEU A 93 -4.36 2.21 14.03
CA LEU A 93 -4.04 3.39 13.24
C LEU A 93 -4.56 3.30 11.81
N SER A 94 -4.54 2.12 11.18
CA SER A 94 -4.99 1.96 9.80
C SER A 94 -6.48 2.26 9.67
N PRO A 95 -7.40 1.73 10.52
CA PRO A 95 -8.81 2.13 10.46
C PRO A 95 -9.04 3.61 10.73
N GLU A 96 -8.32 4.23 11.67
CA GLU A 96 -8.42 5.67 11.92
C GLU A 96 -8.08 6.48 10.66
N LYS A 97 -7.01 6.12 9.94
CA LYS A 97 -6.60 6.77 8.69
C LYS A 97 -7.55 6.49 7.53
N LEU A 98 -8.06 5.26 7.40
CA LEU A 98 -9.05 4.93 6.37
C LEU A 98 -10.35 5.67 6.62
N ASN A 99 -10.79 5.79 7.87
CA ASN A 99 -12.00 6.54 8.23
C ASN A 99 -11.86 8.06 8.06
N ALA A 100 -10.63 8.58 7.89
CA ALA A 100 -10.44 9.96 7.47
C ALA A 100 -10.72 10.21 5.98
N LEU A 101 -10.95 9.17 5.18
CA LEU A 101 -11.51 9.34 3.83
C LEU A 101 -13.01 9.67 3.97
N GLU A 102 -13.34 10.95 3.98
CA GLU A 102 -14.68 11.42 4.33
C GLU A 102 -15.65 11.40 3.14
N LYS A 103 -15.16 11.72 1.94
CA LYS A 103 -16.00 11.86 0.76
C LYS A 103 -15.23 11.61 -0.52
N LEU A 104 -15.89 10.98 -1.48
CA LEU A 104 -15.42 10.81 -2.85
C LEU A 104 -16.49 11.33 -3.80
N GLU A 105 -16.13 12.29 -4.65
CA GLU A 105 -17.01 12.82 -5.69
C GLU A 105 -16.41 12.54 -7.06
N THR A 106 -17.15 11.83 -7.92
CA THR A 106 -16.71 11.63 -9.31
C THR A 106 -17.70 12.24 -10.29
N ILE A 107 -17.20 13.08 -11.19
CA ILE A 107 -18.00 13.71 -12.23
C ILE A 107 -17.49 13.32 -13.64
N PRO A 108 -18.38 13.01 -14.59
CA PRO A 108 -18.01 12.88 -15.99
C PRO A 108 -17.42 14.20 -16.50
N THR A 109 -16.31 14.12 -17.20
CA THR A 109 -15.62 15.29 -17.75
C THR A 109 -15.17 15.01 -19.17
N ASP A 110 -15.48 15.93 -20.08
CA ASP A 110 -14.99 15.90 -21.44
C ASP A 110 -13.83 16.88 -21.60
N ARG A 111 -12.70 16.41 -22.13
CA ARG A 111 -11.53 17.25 -22.41
C ARG A 111 -11.10 17.07 -23.86
N LEU A 112 -10.75 18.18 -24.50
CA LEU A 112 -10.08 18.16 -25.80
C LEU A 112 -8.60 17.85 -25.60
N PHE A 113 -8.15 16.71 -26.11
CA PHE A 113 -6.73 16.34 -26.16
C PHE A 113 -6.31 16.24 -27.62
N THR A 114 -5.33 17.06 -28.02
CA THR A 114 -4.83 17.14 -29.41
C THR A 114 -5.93 17.24 -30.47
N GLY A 115 -6.99 18.01 -30.19
CA GLY A 115 -8.12 18.22 -31.10
C GLY A 115 -9.18 17.11 -31.09
N ILE A 116 -9.00 16.06 -30.29
CA ILE A 116 -9.95 14.94 -30.15
C ILE A 116 -10.67 15.08 -28.80
N PRO A 117 -12.02 15.02 -28.76
CA PRO A 117 -12.74 14.97 -27.51
C PRO A 117 -12.53 13.62 -26.81
N VAL A 118 -11.96 13.65 -25.62
CA VAL A 118 -11.75 12.51 -24.74
C VAL A 118 -12.71 12.63 -23.55
N ARG A 119 -13.54 11.61 -23.35
CA ARG A 119 -14.38 11.53 -22.15
C ARG A 119 -13.61 10.83 -21.05
N GLY A 120 -13.71 11.33 -19.84
CA GLY A 120 -13.12 10.74 -18.67
C GLY A 120 -13.93 11.03 -17.42
N LEU A 121 -13.36 10.66 -16.29
CA LEU A 121 -13.92 10.92 -14.98
C LEU A 121 -12.95 11.80 -14.21
N SER A 122 -13.48 12.78 -13.47
CA SER A 122 -12.73 13.59 -12.53
C SER A 122 -13.21 13.24 -11.13
N SER A 123 -12.33 12.64 -10.33
CA SER A 123 -12.62 12.25 -8.95
C SER A 123 -11.92 13.18 -7.95
N THR A 124 -12.65 13.64 -6.95
CA THR A 124 -12.17 14.46 -5.84
C THR A 124 -12.34 13.69 -4.54
N LEU A 125 -11.23 13.37 -3.87
CA LEU A 125 -11.21 12.69 -2.57
C LEU A 125 -10.97 13.71 -1.45
N TYR A 126 -11.87 13.75 -0.50
CA TYR A 126 -11.80 14.62 0.67
C TYR A 126 -11.27 13.83 1.86
N ILE A 127 -10.21 14.35 2.49
CA ILE A 127 -9.49 13.67 3.55
C ILE A 127 -9.43 14.57 4.79
N ASN A 128 -9.82 14.01 5.94
CA ASN A 128 -9.62 14.64 7.23
C ASN A 128 -8.14 14.53 7.65
N PRO A 129 -7.43 15.64 7.88
CA PRO A 129 -6.00 15.57 8.23
C PRO A 129 -5.73 15.11 9.67
N GLN A 130 -6.73 15.08 10.56
CA GLN A 130 -6.55 14.85 12.01
C GLN A 130 -5.78 13.56 12.39
N PRO A 131 -6.04 12.37 11.81
CA PRO A 131 -5.32 11.15 12.19
C PRO A 131 -3.94 11.00 11.52
N PHE A 132 -3.55 11.94 10.67
CA PHE A 132 -2.26 11.91 9.98
C PHE A 132 -1.20 12.71 10.73
N THR A 133 0.05 12.25 10.64
CA THR A 133 1.17 12.87 11.35
C THR A 133 1.59 14.18 10.69
N CYS A 134 1.52 14.24 9.36
CA CYS A 134 1.91 15.39 8.56
C CYS A 134 1.27 15.35 7.17
N GLU A 135 1.35 16.48 6.46
CA GLU A 135 0.86 16.61 5.07
C GLU A 135 1.54 15.62 4.10
N GLY A 136 2.81 15.29 4.33
CA GLY A 136 3.54 14.33 3.50
C GLY A 136 2.93 12.92 3.56
N GLU A 137 2.36 12.54 4.70
CA GLU A 137 1.67 11.26 4.84
C GLU A 137 0.36 11.23 4.04
N ILE A 138 -0.38 12.35 4.05
CA ILE A 138 -1.59 12.53 3.25
C ILE A 138 -1.25 12.48 1.76
N TYR A 139 -0.14 13.12 1.36
CA TYR A 139 0.34 13.10 -0.02
C TYR A 139 0.67 11.67 -0.49
N LEU A 140 1.37 10.89 0.32
CA LEU A 140 1.70 9.49 0.00
C LEU A 140 0.44 8.61 -0.13
N LEU A 141 -0.56 8.82 0.75
CA LEU A 141 -1.84 8.16 0.63
C LEU A 141 -2.54 8.52 -0.70
N GLY A 142 -2.53 9.81 -1.05
CA GLY A 142 -3.10 10.32 -2.30
C GLY A 142 -2.43 9.74 -3.55
N ASP A 143 -1.10 9.63 -3.55
CA ASP A 143 -0.33 9.04 -4.66
C ASP A 143 -0.61 7.53 -4.82
N GLY A 144 -0.69 6.80 -3.70
CA GLY A 144 -1.09 5.39 -3.70
C GLY A 144 -2.51 5.19 -4.23
N ALA A 145 -3.47 6.01 -3.76
CA ALA A 145 -4.84 5.98 -4.25
C ALA A 145 -4.91 6.32 -5.74
N PHE A 146 -4.20 7.34 -6.21
CA PHE A 146 -4.14 7.71 -7.62
C PHE A 146 -3.61 6.57 -8.50
N THR A 147 -2.54 5.92 -8.06
CA THR A 147 -1.97 4.76 -8.76
C THR A 147 -2.97 3.60 -8.83
N PHE A 148 -3.70 3.36 -7.74
CA PHE A 148 -4.77 2.37 -7.71
C PHE A 148 -5.90 2.71 -8.70
N PHE A 149 -6.44 3.93 -8.68
CA PHE A 149 -7.47 4.38 -9.63
C PHE A 149 -7.03 4.22 -11.09
N ARG A 150 -5.76 4.51 -11.40
CA ARG A 150 -5.22 4.31 -12.75
C ARG A 150 -5.27 2.84 -13.21
N SER A 151 -5.09 1.89 -12.29
CA SER A 151 -5.16 0.45 -12.63
C SER A 151 -6.58 -0.05 -12.87
N VAL A 152 -7.58 0.55 -12.23
CA VAL A 152 -8.99 0.11 -12.29
C VAL A 152 -9.80 0.83 -13.38
N CYS A 153 -9.40 2.03 -13.77
CA CYS A 153 -10.08 2.84 -14.79
C CYS A 153 -9.59 2.60 -16.24
N GLN A 154 -9.07 1.41 -16.56
CA GLN A 154 -8.66 1.03 -17.92
C GLN A 154 -9.82 0.55 -18.80
#